data_AF-A0A819FTB5-F1
#
_entry.id   AF-A0A819FTB5-F1
#
_cell.length_a   1.000
_cell.length_b   1.000
_cell.length_c   1.000
_cell.angle_alpha   90.00
_cell.angle_beta   90.00
_cell.angle_gamma   90.00
#
_symmetry.space_group_name_H-M   'P 1'
#
loop_
_entity.id
_entity.type
_entity.pdbx_description
1 polymer ?
#
loop_
_entity_poly.entity_id
_entity_poly.type
_entity_poly.pdbx_seq_one_letter_code
_entity_poly.pdbx_strand_id
1 'polypeptide(L)'
;MSHTHGTLEVTIVEGRHLKDEDIVGKNDAYVELYVDKHYKQRTTTAQNSNDPRWNEKFTFHLQKHDDDLHLHVYDDDVVGRDSVGSAKIDLKKHVFGKGRYDDWVKLPAMLGLRSKGEIHVIIEHHTLNLAHGHIGDGEAQHIANALENNTIFTKMNFNFNQIGALGAQHLSNVLRDSKTLHTLNLRSNQIGTSGAQYLANALRMNTDTKLTILDLDCNEIGAEGAKYLADLLSNNKTLTTINIGNNQIGDLGAEYLSDALQKNKTLTTLNLFKNQIGVSGANHLAIALENNTTLKTLELEGNQIETLGAQHFANALRKNTTLEILDIRSNGICKDGVQYLADALQVHTKLTDLRLNRQTRGMDSTTYQQT
;
A
#
# COMPACT_ATOMS: atom_id res chain seq x y z
N MET A 1 -10.47 0.13 -1.70
CA MET A 1 -9.99 1.49 -1.38
C MET A 1 -8.68 1.36 -0.60
N SER A 2 -7.62 2.11 -0.91
CA SER A 2 -7.00 3.02 0.08
C SER A 2 -5.58 3.54 -0.23
N HIS A 3 -5.39 4.80 0.18
CA HIS A 3 -4.15 5.53 0.50
C HIS A 3 -3.29 6.12 -0.60
N THR A 4 -2.42 6.98 -0.12
CA THR A 4 -1.88 8.14 -0.80
C THR A 4 -0.45 8.39 -0.44
N HIS A 5 0.45 8.03 -1.35
CA HIS A 5 1.79 8.62 -1.35
C HIS A 5 2.13 9.41 -2.61
N GLY A 6 2.92 10.46 -2.43
CA GLY A 6 3.44 11.25 -3.52
C GLY A 6 3.56 12.71 -3.19
N THR A 7 4.31 13.44 -3.98
CA THR A 7 4.45 14.88 -3.81
C THR A 7 3.07 15.53 -3.80
N LEU A 8 2.84 16.42 -2.84
CA LEU A 8 1.72 17.33 -2.89
C LEU A 8 2.03 18.53 -3.76
N GLU A 9 1.16 18.97 -4.64
CA GLU A 9 1.34 20.30 -5.22
C GLU A 9 0.12 21.16 -4.94
N VAL A 10 0.30 22.26 -4.20
CA VAL A 10 -0.77 23.10 -3.67
C VAL A 10 -0.68 24.49 -4.27
N THR A 11 -1.81 25.13 -4.59
CA THR A 11 -1.83 26.51 -5.13
C THR A 11 -2.86 27.35 -4.38
N ILE A 12 -2.49 28.59 -4.03
CA ILE A 12 -3.39 29.60 -3.43
C ILE A 12 -3.76 30.66 -4.49
N VAL A 13 -5.05 30.99 -4.63
CA VAL A 13 -5.58 31.80 -5.75
C VAL A 13 -6.09 33.19 -5.32
N GLU A 14 -7.19 33.23 -4.55
CA GLU A 14 -7.89 34.48 -4.16
C GLU A 14 -8.77 34.32 -2.89
N GLY A 15 -9.21 35.44 -2.31
CA GLY A 15 -10.10 35.51 -1.13
C GLY A 15 -11.26 36.51 -1.30
N ARG A 16 -12.33 36.37 -0.49
CA ARG A 16 -13.50 37.28 -0.56
C ARG A 16 -14.17 37.58 0.77
N HIS A 17 -14.77 38.77 0.86
CA HIS A 17 -15.53 39.24 2.03
C HIS A 17 -14.76 39.05 3.34
N LEU A 18 -13.46 39.28 3.31
CA LEU A 18 -12.63 39.20 4.51
C LEU A 18 -13.06 40.30 5.48
N LYS A 19 -13.26 39.92 6.74
CA LYS A 19 -13.70 40.83 7.79
C LYS A 19 -12.55 41.76 8.19
N ASP A 20 -12.83 43.04 8.34
CA ASP A 20 -11.87 44.05 8.82
C ASP A 20 -11.64 43.92 10.34
N GLU A 21 -10.37 44.03 10.76
CA GLU A 21 -9.97 44.08 12.18
C GLU A 21 -9.54 45.50 12.63
N ASP A 22 -9.32 46.46 11.70
CA ASP A 22 -8.88 47.82 12.02
C ASP A 22 -9.97 48.92 12.04
N ILE A 23 -9.70 50.00 12.79
CA ILE A 23 -10.62 51.16 12.96
C ILE A 23 -10.56 52.11 11.76
N VAL A 24 -9.46 52.12 10.98
CA VAL A 24 -9.26 52.98 9.79
C VAL A 24 -8.37 52.27 8.74
N GLY A 25 -8.96 51.75 7.65
CA GLY A 25 -8.22 51.14 6.51
C GLY A 25 -8.82 49.80 6.05
N LYS A 26 -8.40 49.27 4.89
CA LYS A 26 -8.67 47.87 4.46
C LYS A 26 -7.41 47.03 4.59
N ASN A 27 -7.59 45.70 4.62
CA ASN A 27 -6.52 44.74 4.90
C ASN A 27 -5.38 44.68 3.85
N ASP A 28 -4.16 44.39 4.30
CA ASP A 28 -2.95 44.05 3.55
C ASP A 28 -2.63 42.54 3.71
N ALA A 29 -3.43 41.70 3.05
CA ALA A 29 -3.51 40.27 3.39
C ALA A 29 -2.43 39.37 2.75
N TYR A 30 -1.96 38.37 3.51
CA TYR A 30 -1.24 37.19 3.00
C TYR A 30 -1.79 35.89 3.58
N VAL A 31 -1.68 34.80 2.80
CA VAL A 31 -2.05 33.46 3.27
C VAL A 31 -0.81 32.73 3.72
N GLU A 32 -0.86 32.27 4.95
CA GLU A 32 0.04 31.27 5.50
C GLU A 32 -0.64 29.90 5.34
N LEU A 33 0.00 29.00 4.62
CA LEU A 33 -0.51 27.66 4.37
C LEU A 33 0.46 26.61 4.87
N TYR A 34 -0.10 25.52 5.34
CA TYR A 34 0.71 24.43 5.83
C TYR A 34 -0.05 23.11 5.88
N VAL A 35 0.59 22.05 5.42
CA VAL A 35 0.22 20.67 5.80
C VAL A 35 0.77 20.38 7.21
N ASP A 36 1.87 21.05 7.58
CA ASP A 36 2.46 21.08 8.93
C ASP A 36 2.75 22.51 9.41
N LYS A 37 2.18 22.89 10.56
CA LYS A 37 2.28 24.22 11.19
C LYS A 37 3.71 24.71 11.46
N HIS A 38 4.73 23.86 11.38
CA HIS A 38 6.15 24.27 11.50
C HIS A 38 6.78 24.66 10.16
N TYR A 39 6.21 24.20 9.05
CA TYR A 39 6.66 24.53 7.71
C TYR A 39 5.57 25.29 6.96
N LYS A 40 5.60 26.57 7.24
CA LYS A 40 4.68 27.51 6.65
C LYS A 40 5.31 28.03 5.38
N GLN A 41 4.59 27.87 4.30
CA GLN A 41 4.83 28.65 3.11
C GLN A 41 3.81 29.78 3.11
N ARG A 42 4.13 30.88 2.45
CA ARG A 42 3.21 32.00 2.36
C ARG A 42 3.23 32.63 0.99
N THR A 43 2.10 33.26 0.66
CA THR A 43 2.00 34.13 -0.51
C THR A 43 2.69 35.46 -0.25
N THR A 44 2.99 36.19 -1.32
CA THR A 44 3.24 37.63 -1.26
C THR A 44 2.03 38.38 -0.68
N THR A 45 2.26 39.58 -0.17
CA THR A 45 1.22 40.42 0.45
C THR A 45 0.45 41.19 -0.63
N ALA A 46 -0.90 41.24 -0.52
CA ALA A 46 -1.78 41.99 -1.41
C ALA A 46 -2.37 43.21 -0.68
N GLN A 47 -2.24 44.41 -1.27
CA GLN A 47 -2.44 45.67 -0.53
C GLN A 47 -3.88 46.22 -0.64
N ASN A 48 -4.41 46.71 0.47
CA ASN A 48 -5.60 47.55 0.63
C ASN A 48 -6.89 46.95 0.04
N SER A 49 -7.15 45.66 0.34
CA SER A 49 -8.26 44.90 -0.23
C SER A 49 -8.88 43.85 0.70
N ASN A 50 -10.21 43.77 0.66
CA ASN A 50 -10.98 42.71 1.34
C ASN A 50 -11.27 41.52 0.39
N ASP A 51 -10.84 41.63 -0.87
CA ASP A 51 -10.99 40.65 -1.94
C ASP A 51 -9.66 40.50 -2.75
N PRO A 52 -8.57 39.98 -2.14
CA PRO A 52 -7.23 39.92 -2.74
C PRO A 52 -7.00 38.77 -3.74
N ARG A 53 -5.95 38.88 -4.57
CA ARG A 53 -5.46 37.84 -5.52
C ARG A 53 -3.96 37.59 -5.38
N TRP A 54 -3.54 36.32 -5.30
CA TRP A 54 -2.13 35.90 -5.10
C TRP A 54 -1.55 35.05 -6.25
N ASN A 55 -2.24 33.98 -6.67
CA ASN A 55 -1.80 33.04 -7.72
C ASN A 55 -0.39 32.42 -7.50
N GLU A 56 -0.13 31.84 -6.33
CA GLU A 56 1.19 31.27 -5.98
C GLU A 56 1.11 29.76 -5.69
N LYS A 57 2.13 29.04 -6.16
CA LYS A 57 2.21 27.57 -6.10
C LYS A 57 3.27 27.13 -5.09
N PHE A 58 2.95 26.06 -4.36
CA PHE A 58 3.70 25.51 -3.25
C PHE A 58 3.70 23.99 -3.36
N THR A 59 4.87 23.41 -3.43
CA THR A 59 4.99 21.96 -3.36
C THR A 59 5.04 21.56 -1.89
N PHE A 60 4.18 20.62 -1.49
CA PHE A 60 4.34 19.86 -0.25
C PHE A 60 4.66 18.43 -0.63
N HIS A 61 5.04 17.59 0.29
CA HIS A 61 5.25 16.18 -0.02
C HIS A 61 4.32 15.42 0.90
N LEU A 62 3.27 14.78 0.36
CA LEU A 62 2.24 14.12 1.17
C LEU A 62 2.85 12.94 1.90
N GLN A 63 2.99 13.14 3.19
CA GLN A 63 3.18 12.12 4.17
C GLN A 63 1.83 11.44 4.48
N LYS A 64 1.94 10.37 5.23
CA LYS A 64 0.81 9.60 5.76
C LYS A 64 0.23 10.39 6.94
N HIS A 65 -1.07 10.68 6.93
CA HIS A 65 -1.73 11.60 7.89
C HIS A 65 -1.49 13.07 7.70
N ASP A 66 -0.82 13.38 6.61
CA ASP A 66 -1.27 14.53 5.85
C ASP A 66 -2.68 14.19 5.38
N ASP A 67 -3.59 14.23 6.35
CA ASP A 67 -5.01 14.04 6.22
C ASP A 67 -5.61 15.41 6.15
N ASP A 68 -4.85 16.47 6.40
CA ASP A 68 -5.33 17.80 6.23
C ASP A 68 -4.32 18.80 5.67
N LEU A 69 -4.82 19.77 4.91
CA LEU A 69 -4.13 21.01 4.59
C LEU A 69 -4.75 22.15 5.43
N HIS A 70 -3.93 22.90 6.16
CA HIS A 70 -4.34 24.04 6.98
C HIS A 70 -4.02 25.39 6.31
N LEU A 71 -4.86 26.38 6.58
CA LEU A 71 -4.78 27.72 6.00
C LEU A 71 -5.05 28.78 7.09
N HIS A 72 -4.20 29.80 7.16
CA HIS A 72 -4.35 30.96 8.03
C HIS A 72 -4.17 32.25 7.21
N VAL A 73 -5.03 33.25 7.45
CA VAL A 73 -4.95 34.57 6.82
C VAL A 73 -4.54 35.60 7.86
N TYR A 74 -3.55 36.41 7.53
CA TYR A 74 -3.03 37.50 8.35
C TYR A 74 -3.06 38.81 7.57
N ASP A 75 -3.03 39.90 8.32
CA ASP A 75 -2.75 41.27 7.86
C ASP A 75 -1.28 41.64 8.17
N ASP A 76 -0.58 42.33 7.26
CA ASP A 76 0.90 42.52 7.32
C ASP A 76 1.34 43.87 7.92
N ASP A 77 0.43 44.63 8.52
CA ASP A 77 0.74 45.93 9.12
C ASP A 77 1.71 45.82 10.33
N VAL A 78 2.68 46.73 10.39
CA VAL A 78 3.96 46.50 11.06
C VAL A 78 3.85 46.60 12.60
N VAL A 79 4.34 45.55 13.27
CA VAL A 79 4.46 45.29 14.73
C VAL A 79 3.28 44.54 15.39
N GLY A 80 3.06 43.31 14.94
CA GLY A 80 2.19 42.33 15.60
C GLY A 80 1.31 41.64 14.57
N ARG A 81 1.49 40.35 14.35
CA ARG A 81 0.71 39.61 13.34
C ARG A 81 -0.72 39.40 13.84
N ASP A 82 -1.71 40.11 13.28
CA ASP A 82 -3.12 39.96 13.63
C ASP A 82 -3.84 38.94 12.75
N SER A 83 -4.74 38.16 13.37
CA SER A 83 -5.36 36.98 12.73
C SER A 83 -6.77 37.27 12.21
N VAL A 84 -6.96 37.19 10.88
CA VAL A 84 -8.26 37.38 10.19
C VAL A 84 -9.11 36.10 10.26
N GLY A 85 -8.53 34.91 10.04
CA GLY A 85 -9.25 33.62 10.17
C GLY A 85 -8.44 32.38 9.77
N SER A 86 -8.99 31.18 10.03
CA SER A 86 -8.32 29.88 9.80
C SER A 86 -9.26 28.73 9.38
N ALA A 87 -8.77 27.77 8.59
CA ALA A 87 -9.50 26.54 8.21
C ALA A 87 -8.61 25.29 7.99
N LYS A 88 -9.25 24.12 7.81
CA LYS A 88 -8.63 22.80 7.51
C LYS A 88 -9.43 22.02 6.44
N ILE A 89 -8.74 21.34 5.52
CA ILE A 89 -9.29 20.46 4.46
C ILE A 89 -8.90 19.00 4.74
N ASP A 90 -9.78 17.99 4.66
CA ASP A 90 -9.45 16.55 4.85
C ASP A 90 -8.93 15.85 3.57
N LEU A 91 -7.61 15.70 3.42
CA LEU A 91 -6.89 14.99 2.37
C LEU A 91 -7.29 13.50 2.27
N LYS A 92 -7.63 12.80 3.36
CA LYS A 92 -8.04 11.38 3.27
C LYS A 92 -9.37 11.21 2.51
N LYS A 93 -10.31 12.10 2.81
CA LYS A 93 -11.66 12.10 2.26
C LYS A 93 -11.74 12.73 0.87
N HIS A 94 -10.87 13.71 0.60
CA HIS A 94 -11.00 14.55 -0.57
C HIS A 94 -9.85 14.45 -1.59
N VAL A 95 -8.63 14.04 -1.20
CA VAL A 95 -7.49 13.83 -2.10
C VAL A 95 -7.14 12.35 -2.23
N PHE A 96 -7.26 11.59 -1.14
CA PHE A 96 -6.55 10.34 -1.01
C PHE A 96 -7.21 9.17 -1.74
N GLY A 97 -6.75 8.90 -2.97
CA GLY A 97 -7.38 8.00 -3.93
C GLY A 97 -8.17 8.69 -5.04
N LYS A 98 -8.38 10.02 -4.98
CA LYS A 98 -8.89 10.88 -6.07
C LYS A 98 -7.78 11.64 -6.80
N GLY A 99 -6.59 11.75 -6.18
CA GLY A 99 -5.35 12.30 -6.75
C GLY A 99 -5.23 13.83 -6.66
N ARG A 100 -6.34 14.56 -6.49
CA ARG A 100 -6.40 16.03 -6.45
C ARG A 100 -7.58 16.58 -5.62
N TYR A 101 -7.47 17.82 -5.14
CA TYR A 101 -8.53 18.62 -4.50
C TYR A 101 -8.55 20.08 -5.00
N ASP A 102 -9.73 20.73 -5.10
CA ASP A 102 -9.95 22.11 -5.61
C ASP A 102 -11.33 22.65 -5.13
N ASP A 103 -11.38 23.56 -4.14
CA ASP A 103 -12.65 24.09 -3.61
C ASP A 103 -12.47 25.37 -2.76
N TRP A 104 -13.59 26.03 -2.44
CA TRP A 104 -13.68 27.11 -1.46
C TRP A 104 -13.72 26.57 -0.04
N VAL A 105 -12.91 27.18 0.83
CA VAL A 105 -12.83 26.81 2.24
C VAL A 105 -13.34 27.97 3.11
N LYS A 106 -14.38 27.70 3.92
CA LYS A 106 -14.95 28.66 4.87
C LYS A 106 -14.10 28.82 6.12
N LEU A 107 -14.05 30.05 6.66
CA LEU A 107 -13.40 30.40 7.93
C LEU A 107 -14.46 30.54 9.06
N PRO A 108 -14.59 29.56 9.99
CA PRO A 108 -15.62 29.55 11.03
C PRO A 108 -15.38 30.52 12.21
N ALA A 109 -16.43 30.80 12.99
CA ALA A 109 -16.42 31.65 14.21
C ALA A 109 -16.86 30.88 15.47
N MET A 110 -16.60 31.43 16.68
CA MET A 110 -17.04 30.84 17.96
C MET A 110 -18.56 30.74 18.10
N LEU A 111 -19.04 29.78 18.91
CA LEU A 111 -20.47 29.46 19.05
C LEU A 111 -21.33 30.70 19.38
N GLY A 112 -22.29 31.02 18.48
CA GLY A 112 -23.25 32.13 18.58
C GLY A 112 -23.06 33.29 17.59
N LEU A 113 -21.98 33.30 16.80
CA LEU A 113 -21.61 34.39 15.88
C LEU A 113 -21.55 33.98 14.39
N ARG A 114 -21.56 34.97 13.48
CA ARG A 114 -21.40 34.79 12.01
C ARG A 114 -19.93 34.53 11.61
N SER A 115 -19.72 33.89 10.46
CA SER A 115 -18.39 33.53 9.91
C SER A 115 -17.52 34.73 9.52
N LYS A 116 -16.23 34.49 9.26
CA LYS A 116 -15.22 35.54 9.00
C LYS A 116 -14.77 35.73 7.53
N GLY A 117 -15.18 34.87 6.59
CA GLY A 117 -14.79 34.95 5.16
C GLY A 117 -14.43 33.60 4.54
N GLU A 118 -13.87 33.60 3.32
CA GLU A 118 -13.58 32.39 2.52
C GLU A 118 -12.31 32.51 1.63
N ILE A 119 -11.63 31.37 1.36
CA ILE A 119 -10.39 31.26 0.54
C ILE A 119 -10.50 30.14 -0.52
N HIS A 120 -9.91 30.32 -1.71
CA HIS A 120 -9.84 29.28 -2.77
C HIS A 120 -8.47 28.57 -2.84
N VAL A 121 -8.42 27.21 -2.87
CA VAL A 121 -7.19 26.35 -2.79
C VAL A 121 -7.20 25.10 -3.71
N ILE A 122 -6.06 24.75 -4.32
CA ILE A 122 -5.80 23.56 -5.18
C ILE A 122 -4.74 22.61 -4.56
N ILE A 123 -4.77 21.27 -4.75
CA ILE A 123 -3.85 20.24 -4.17
C ILE A 123 -3.63 18.95 -5.07
N GLU A 124 -2.41 18.41 -5.36
CA GLU A 124 -2.09 17.21 -6.24
C GLU A 124 -1.22 16.08 -5.60
N HIS A 125 -1.09 14.80 -6.04
CA HIS A 125 -0.43 13.69 -5.26
C HIS A 125 0.36 12.59 -6.07
N HIS A 126 1.71 12.46 -5.95
CA HIS A 126 2.59 11.69 -6.87
C HIS A 126 2.82 10.17 -6.60
N THR A 127 1.78 9.35 -6.72
CA THR A 127 1.89 7.92 -7.02
C THR A 127 1.91 7.76 -8.55
N LEU A 128 2.74 6.86 -9.09
CA LEU A 128 2.56 6.43 -10.48
C LEU A 128 1.53 5.30 -10.51
N ASN A 129 0.28 5.63 -10.77
CA ASN A 129 -0.79 4.66 -10.89
C ASN A 129 -1.13 4.44 -12.38
N LEU A 130 -0.69 3.31 -12.91
CA LEU A 130 -0.87 2.84 -14.28
C LEU A 130 -1.60 1.48 -14.31
N ALA A 131 -2.45 1.25 -13.31
CA ALA A 131 -3.35 0.12 -13.21
C ALA A 131 -4.36 0.07 -14.35
N HIS A 132 -4.76 -1.14 -14.79
CA HIS A 132 -5.84 -1.34 -15.76
C HIS A 132 -5.63 -0.60 -17.09
N GLY A 133 -4.37 -0.39 -17.50
CA GLY A 133 -3.98 0.44 -18.64
C GLY A 133 -3.74 -0.31 -19.96
N HIS A 134 -3.97 -1.63 -20.01
CA HIS A 134 -3.57 -2.51 -21.14
C HIS A 134 -2.09 -2.37 -21.55
N ILE A 135 -1.22 -2.03 -20.60
CA ILE A 135 0.22 -1.85 -20.83
C ILE A 135 0.83 -3.21 -21.18
N GLY A 136 1.42 -3.31 -22.37
CA GLY A 136 2.21 -4.45 -22.81
C GLY A 136 3.71 -4.19 -22.66
N ASP A 137 4.51 -5.06 -23.26
CA ASP A 137 5.98 -5.02 -23.13
C ASP A 137 6.60 -3.76 -23.75
N GLY A 138 6.09 -3.32 -24.91
CA GLY A 138 6.56 -2.11 -25.58
C GLY A 138 6.26 -0.84 -24.78
N GLU A 139 5.05 -0.73 -24.23
CA GLU A 139 4.69 0.41 -23.38
C GLU A 139 5.50 0.40 -22.08
N ALA A 140 5.69 -0.77 -21.47
CA ALA A 140 6.54 -0.91 -20.30
C ALA A 140 7.99 -0.49 -20.58
N GLN A 141 8.51 -0.70 -21.80
CA GLN A 141 9.81 -0.19 -22.24
C GLN A 141 9.84 1.34 -22.24
N HIS A 142 8.86 1.98 -22.88
CA HIS A 142 8.81 3.44 -22.94
C HIS A 142 8.69 4.07 -21.55
N ILE A 143 7.85 3.49 -20.69
CA ILE A 143 7.71 3.91 -19.29
C ILE A 143 9.03 3.72 -18.54
N ALA A 144 9.71 2.58 -18.73
CA ALA A 144 10.99 2.33 -18.11
C ALA A 144 12.05 3.38 -18.50
N ASN A 145 12.12 3.73 -19.79
CA ASN A 145 13.03 4.78 -20.27
C ASN A 145 12.68 6.15 -19.66
N ALA A 146 11.40 6.50 -19.55
CA ALA A 146 10.97 7.73 -18.90
C ALA A 146 11.28 7.75 -17.39
N LEU A 147 11.41 6.58 -16.77
CA LEU A 147 11.69 6.40 -15.35
C LEU A 147 13.17 6.18 -15.02
N GLU A 148 14.04 6.12 -16.03
CA GLU A 148 15.46 5.74 -15.89
C GLU A 148 16.21 6.57 -14.83
N ASN A 149 15.80 7.84 -14.64
CA ASN A 149 16.33 8.74 -13.61
C ASN A 149 15.26 9.28 -12.68
N ASN A 150 14.07 8.67 -12.65
CA ASN A 150 12.98 9.16 -11.83
C ASN A 150 13.25 8.90 -10.35
N THR A 151 13.27 9.99 -9.57
CA THR A 151 13.44 9.99 -8.12
C THR A 151 12.17 10.41 -7.39
N ILE A 152 11.05 10.59 -8.10
CA ILE A 152 9.85 11.22 -7.57
C ILE A 152 8.82 10.17 -7.13
N PHE A 153 8.67 9.08 -7.88
CA PHE A 153 7.66 8.08 -7.59
C PHE A 153 8.10 7.12 -6.49
N THR A 154 7.23 6.96 -5.50
CA THR A 154 7.41 6.05 -4.36
C THR A 154 6.52 4.82 -4.44
N LYS A 155 5.48 4.88 -5.26
CA LYS A 155 4.57 3.78 -5.54
C LYS A 155 4.34 3.72 -7.03
N MET A 156 4.49 2.51 -7.56
CA MET A 156 4.17 2.19 -8.93
C MET A 156 3.14 1.08 -8.92
N ASN A 157 1.96 1.40 -9.42
CA ASN A 157 0.88 0.44 -9.57
C ASN A 157 0.66 0.16 -11.05
N PHE A 158 0.95 -1.07 -11.46
CA PHE A 158 0.78 -1.60 -12.81
C PHE A 158 -0.17 -2.81 -12.83
N ASN A 159 -1.04 -2.96 -11.83
CA ASN A 159 -1.90 -4.13 -11.76
C ASN A 159 -2.92 -4.17 -12.90
N PHE A 160 -3.35 -5.38 -13.26
CA PHE A 160 -4.33 -5.66 -14.31
C PHE A 160 -3.91 -5.09 -15.68
N ASN A 161 -2.71 -5.41 -16.12
CA ASN A 161 -2.17 -5.06 -17.43
C ASN A 161 -1.79 -6.33 -18.22
N GLN A 162 -1.02 -6.19 -19.31
CA GLN A 162 -0.54 -7.29 -20.15
C GLN A 162 1.00 -7.30 -20.20
N ILE A 163 1.64 -6.87 -19.11
CA ILE A 163 3.10 -6.83 -19.01
C ILE A 163 3.58 -8.28 -18.98
N GLY A 164 4.28 -8.67 -20.03
CA GLY A 164 4.93 -9.96 -20.19
C GLY A 164 6.33 -9.97 -19.62
N ALA A 165 7.09 -11.00 -19.96
CA ALA A 165 8.46 -11.16 -19.51
C ALA A 165 9.39 -10.04 -19.99
N LEU A 166 9.22 -9.51 -21.21
CA LEU A 166 10.08 -8.44 -21.73
C LEU A 166 9.75 -7.10 -21.09
N GLY A 167 8.48 -6.80 -20.84
CA GLY A 167 8.07 -5.63 -20.10
C GLY A 167 8.57 -5.67 -18.65
N ALA A 168 8.50 -6.84 -18.02
CA ALA A 168 9.13 -7.08 -16.72
C ALA A 168 10.64 -6.84 -16.75
N GLN A 169 11.33 -7.25 -17.83
CA GLN A 169 12.75 -6.98 -18.02
C GLN A 169 13.05 -5.47 -18.10
N HIS A 170 12.24 -4.72 -18.85
CA HIS A 170 12.40 -3.27 -18.95
C HIS A 170 12.17 -2.57 -17.61
N LEU A 171 11.09 -2.92 -16.90
CA LEU A 171 10.85 -2.41 -15.56
C LEU A 171 11.95 -2.82 -14.58
N SER A 172 12.52 -4.02 -14.73
CA SER A 172 13.65 -4.49 -13.93
C SER A 172 14.89 -3.59 -14.08
N ASN A 173 15.10 -2.97 -15.25
CA ASN A 173 16.18 -1.99 -15.41
C ASN A 173 15.96 -0.75 -14.54
N VAL A 174 14.72 -0.26 -14.43
CA VAL A 174 14.37 0.83 -13.49
C VAL A 174 14.57 0.36 -12.05
N LEU A 175 14.13 -0.85 -11.72
CA LEU A 175 14.24 -1.39 -10.36
C LEU A 175 15.67 -1.62 -9.92
N ARG A 176 16.59 -1.89 -10.84
CA ARG A 176 18.01 -2.08 -10.53
C ARG A 176 18.62 -0.84 -9.89
N ASP A 177 18.20 0.35 -10.34
CA ASP A 177 18.80 1.62 -9.95
C ASP A 177 17.84 2.49 -9.11
N SER A 178 16.57 2.09 -8.97
CA SER A 178 15.57 2.81 -8.17
C SER A 178 15.93 2.84 -6.68
N LYS A 179 15.89 4.05 -6.13
CA LYS A 179 16.17 4.34 -4.71
C LYS A 179 14.97 4.89 -3.95
N THR A 180 13.83 5.11 -4.62
CA THR A 180 12.64 5.77 -4.04
C THR A 180 11.40 4.89 -4.03
N LEU A 181 11.39 3.80 -4.81
CA LEU A 181 10.23 2.93 -4.94
C LEU A 181 10.04 2.01 -3.73
N HIS A 182 8.86 2.07 -3.11
CA HIS A 182 8.48 1.27 -1.93
C HIS A 182 7.47 0.19 -2.26
N THR A 183 6.58 0.46 -3.22
CA THR A 183 5.53 -0.46 -3.64
C THR A 183 5.57 -0.62 -5.14
N LEU A 184 5.67 -1.86 -5.58
CA LEU A 184 5.49 -2.26 -6.96
C LEU A 184 4.35 -3.26 -7.00
N ASN A 185 3.27 -2.87 -7.66
CA ASN A 185 2.14 -3.75 -7.88
C ASN A 185 2.07 -4.15 -9.35
N LEU A 186 2.35 -5.41 -9.63
CA LEU A 186 2.31 -6.05 -10.95
C LEU A 186 1.24 -7.16 -10.99
N ARG A 187 0.31 -7.20 -10.03
CA ARG A 187 -0.78 -8.17 -9.98
C ARG A 187 -1.54 -8.27 -11.30
N SER A 188 -1.97 -9.45 -11.69
CA SER A 188 -2.79 -9.70 -12.89
C SER A 188 -2.10 -9.18 -14.16
N ASN A 189 -0.91 -9.70 -14.44
CA ASN A 189 -0.15 -9.48 -15.67
C ASN A 189 0.27 -10.84 -16.27
N GLN A 190 1.20 -10.85 -17.23
CA GLN A 190 1.68 -12.05 -17.92
C GLN A 190 3.19 -12.26 -17.67
N ILE A 191 3.65 -11.90 -16.46
CA ILE A 191 5.07 -11.81 -16.12
C ILE A 191 5.78 -13.14 -16.35
N GLY A 192 5.14 -14.26 -15.97
CA GLY A 192 5.65 -15.61 -16.15
C GLY A 192 6.97 -15.88 -15.42
N THR A 193 7.52 -17.08 -15.65
CA THR A 193 8.80 -17.51 -15.08
C THR A 193 9.95 -16.54 -15.40
N SER A 194 10.11 -16.17 -16.67
CA SER A 194 11.23 -15.32 -17.11
C SER A 194 11.12 -13.89 -16.56
N GLY A 195 9.91 -13.33 -16.51
CA GLY A 195 9.71 -12.02 -15.90
C GLY A 195 10.00 -12.03 -14.40
N ALA A 196 9.59 -13.08 -13.68
CA ALA A 196 9.93 -13.27 -12.27
C ALA A 196 11.45 -13.37 -12.07
N GLN A 197 12.16 -14.06 -12.97
CA GLN A 197 13.62 -14.12 -12.97
C GLN A 197 14.26 -12.74 -13.13
N TYR A 198 13.80 -11.91 -14.09
CA TYR A 198 14.34 -10.57 -14.29
C TYR A 198 14.13 -9.68 -13.07
N LEU A 199 12.91 -9.66 -12.52
CA LEU A 199 12.58 -8.91 -11.31
C LEU A 199 13.43 -9.36 -10.12
N ALA A 200 13.53 -10.68 -9.91
CA ALA A 200 14.32 -11.26 -8.83
C ALA A 200 15.80 -10.90 -8.93
N ASN A 201 16.39 -11.00 -10.13
CA ASN A 201 17.78 -10.66 -10.37
C ASN A 201 18.04 -9.16 -10.16
N ALA A 202 17.18 -8.28 -10.69
CA ALA A 202 17.34 -6.84 -10.50
C ALA A 202 17.26 -6.43 -9.03
N LEU A 203 16.29 -6.98 -8.29
CA LEU A 203 16.15 -6.70 -6.85
C LEU A 203 17.29 -7.31 -6.02
N ARG A 204 17.87 -8.43 -6.44
CA ARG A 204 19.07 -9.02 -5.79
C ARG A 204 20.31 -8.17 -6.02
N MET A 205 20.43 -7.54 -7.20
CA MET A 205 21.53 -6.65 -7.55
C MET A 205 21.38 -5.26 -6.94
N ASN A 206 20.15 -4.77 -6.73
CA ASN A 206 19.91 -3.48 -6.10
C ASN A 206 20.07 -3.58 -4.57
N THR A 207 21.29 -3.38 -4.08
CA THR A 207 21.60 -3.37 -2.65
C THR A 207 20.98 -2.19 -1.89
N ASP A 208 20.55 -1.14 -2.59
CA ASP A 208 20.03 0.11 -2.02
C ASP A 208 18.50 0.23 -2.09
N THR A 209 17.81 -0.78 -2.62
CA THR A 209 16.37 -0.76 -2.86
C THR A 209 15.57 -0.38 -1.62
N LYS A 210 14.45 0.34 -1.82
CA LYS A 210 13.44 0.64 -0.78
C LYS A 210 12.17 -0.17 -0.93
N LEU A 211 12.18 -1.16 -1.84
CA LEU A 211 10.99 -1.94 -2.13
C LEU A 211 10.66 -2.85 -0.94
N THR A 212 9.47 -2.66 -0.39
CA THR A 212 8.95 -3.40 0.78
C THR A 212 7.76 -4.27 0.43
N ILE A 213 7.01 -3.89 -0.62
CA ILE A 213 5.82 -4.61 -1.10
C ILE A 213 6.01 -4.88 -2.58
N LEU A 214 6.00 -6.17 -2.91
CA LEU A 214 5.97 -6.68 -4.28
C LEU A 214 4.71 -7.52 -4.45
N ASP A 215 3.80 -7.03 -5.28
CA ASP A 215 2.58 -7.77 -5.61
C ASP A 215 2.70 -8.34 -7.03
N LEU A 216 2.69 -9.67 -7.11
CA LEU A 216 2.79 -10.48 -8.31
C LEU A 216 1.67 -11.52 -8.37
N ASP A 217 0.56 -11.32 -7.67
CA ASP A 217 -0.60 -12.22 -7.76
C ASP A 217 -1.05 -12.38 -9.22
N CYS A 218 -1.52 -13.56 -9.61
CA CYS A 218 -2.09 -13.83 -10.95
C CYS A 218 -1.11 -13.52 -12.11
N ASN A 219 0.06 -14.16 -12.16
CA ASN A 219 1.12 -13.88 -13.14
C ASN A 219 1.77 -15.11 -13.79
N GLU A 220 1.22 -16.30 -13.58
CA GLU A 220 1.71 -17.54 -14.22
C GLU A 220 3.20 -17.84 -13.93
N ILE A 221 3.67 -17.50 -12.73
CA ILE A 221 5.10 -17.57 -12.36
C ILE A 221 5.64 -19.02 -12.35
N GLY A 222 4.82 -20.00 -11.98
CA GLY A 222 5.20 -21.41 -11.90
C GLY A 222 6.24 -21.73 -10.82
N ALA A 223 6.61 -23.01 -10.71
CA ALA A 223 7.59 -23.48 -9.74
C ALA A 223 9.00 -22.90 -9.95
N GLU A 224 9.46 -22.83 -11.22
CA GLU A 224 10.78 -22.27 -11.55
C GLU A 224 10.84 -20.75 -11.31
N GLY A 225 9.75 -20.02 -11.54
CA GLY A 225 9.70 -18.61 -11.19
C GLY A 225 9.75 -18.42 -9.66
N ALA A 226 9.06 -19.28 -8.91
CA ALA A 226 9.12 -19.29 -7.45
C ALA A 226 10.53 -19.60 -6.92
N LYS A 227 11.33 -20.42 -7.62
CA LYS A 227 12.75 -20.63 -7.31
C LYS A 227 13.55 -19.34 -7.35
N TYR A 228 13.41 -18.53 -8.41
CA TYR A 228 14.11 -17.25 -8.50
C TYR A 228 13.67 -16.27 -7.42
N LEU A 229 12.38 -16.25 -7.09
CA LEU A 229 11.86 -15.46 -5.97
C LEU A 229 12.40 -15.96 -4.62
N ALA A 230 12.51 -17.28 -4.42
CA ALA A 230 13.11 -17.87 -3.23
C ALA A 230 14.60 -17.50 -3.09
N ASP A 231 15.36 -17.51 -4.19
CA ASP A 231 16.75 -17.07 -4.21
C ASP A 231 16.89 -15.59 -3.84
N LEU A 232 16.00 -14.72 -4.35
CA LEU A 232 15.89 -13.33 -3.92
C LEU A 232 15.60 -13.24 -2.42
N LEU A 233 14.56 -13.92 -1.95
CA LEU A 233 14.08 -13.84 -0.56
C LEU A 233 15.12 -14.36 0.44
N SER A 234 15.92 -15.36 0.08
CA SER A 234 16.96 -15.92 0.96
C SER A 234 17.96 -14.87 1.48
N ASN A 235 18.19 -13.80 0.71
CA ASN A 235 19.16 -12.75 1.04
C ASN A 235 18.57 -11.34 1.08
N ASN A 236 17.35 -11.13 0.58
CA ASN A 236 16.71 -9.81 0.58
C ASN A 236 16.38 -9.34 2.00
N LYS A 237 16.72 -8.08 2.28
CA LYS A 237 16.58 -7.49 3.62
C LYS A 237 15.50 -6.40 3.70
N THR A 238 14.70 -6.19 2.65
CA THR A 238 13.77 -5.05 2.54
C THR A 238 12.32 -5.45 2.34
N LEU A 239 12.06 -6.53 1.59
CA LEU A 239 10.73 -7.04 1.34
C LEU A 239 10.12 -7.57 2.63
N THR A 240 8.96 -7.02 2.97
CA THR A 240 8.15 -7.41 4.13
C THR A 240 6.89 -8.14 3.70
N THR A 241 6.42 -7.88 2.47
CA THR A 241 5.24 -8.46 1.86
C THR A 241 5.55 -8.90 0.45
N ILE A 242 5.27 -10.16 0.14
CA ILE A 242 5.24 -10.66 -1.23
C ILE A 242 3.90 -11.37 -1.47
N ASN A 243 3.21 -10.94 -2.52
CA ASN A 243 1.98 -11.56 -2.97
C ASN A 243 2.25 -12.32 -4.26
N ILE A 244 2.09 -13.64 -4.22
CA ILE A 244 2.31 -14.55 -5.34
C ILE A 244 1.20 -15.60 -5.41
N GLY A 245 -0.01 -15.26 -4.98
CA GLY A 245 -1.22 -16.04 -5.16
C GLY A 245 -1.60 -16.24 -6.63
N ASN A 246 -2.23 -17.35 -6.95
CA ASN A 246 -2.73 -17.71 -8.28
C ASN A 246 -1.64 -17.74 -9.36
N ASN A 247 -0.54 -18.41 -9.07
CA ASN A 247 0.66 -18.46 -9.90
C ASN A 247 1.13 -19.86 -10.27
N GLN A 248 0.34 -20.91 -9.97
CA GLN A 248 0.66 -22.30 -10.33
C GLN A 248 2.02 -22.77 -9.76
N ILE A 249 2.34 -22.33 -8.54
CA ILE A 249 3.63 -22.58 -7.88
C ILE A 249 3.83 -24.08 -7.58
N GLY A 250 2.78 -24.79 -7.17
CA GLY A 250 2.82 -26.21 -6.83
C GLY A 250 3.72 -26.54 -5.64
N ASP A 251 3.89 -27.84 -5.38
CA ASP A 251 4.69 -28.34 -4.25
C ASP A 251 6.18 -28.02 -4.37
N LEU A 252 6.74 -28.15 -5.58
CA LEU A 252 8.16 -27.87 -5.83
C LEU A 252 8.49 -26.38 -5.59
N GLY A 253 7.62 -25.47 -6.02
CA GLY A 253 7.82 -24.05 -5.74
C GLY A 253 7.65 -23.73 -4.24
N ALA A 254 6.74 -24.43 -3.54
CA ALA A 254 6.59 -24.30 -2.09
C ALA A 254 7.82 -24.80 -1.32
N GLU A 255 8.47 -25.87 -1.80
CA GLU A 255 9.77 -26.34 -1.27
C GLU A 255 10.83 -25.24 -1.37
N TYR A 256 11.03 -24.65 -2.55
CA TYR A 256 12.00 -23.54 -2.72
C TYR A 256 11.70 -22.36 -1.80
N LEU A 257 10.43 -21.95 -1.71
CA LEU A 257 10.02 -20.87 -0.82
C LEU A 257 10.27 -21.22 0.66
N SER A 258 10.08 -22.49 1.05
CA SER A 258 10.33 -22.94 2.42
C SER A 258 11.83 -22.86 2.79
N ASP A 259 12.73 -23.21 1.87
CA ASP A 259 14.17 -23.06 2.07
C ASP A 259 14.58 -21.59 2.25
N ALA A 260 13.96 -20.70 1.47
CA ALA A 260 14.16 -19.27 1.63
C ALA A 260 13.62 -18.75 2.96
N LEU A 261 12.44 -19.19 3.39
CA LEU A 261 11.82 -18.79 4.66
C LEU A 261 12.65 -19.19 5.89
N GLN A 262 13.36 -20.32 5.85
CA GLN A 262 14.24 -20.72 6.96
C GLN A 262 15.40 -19.71 7.17
N LYS A 263 15.90 -19.13 6.07
CA LYS A 263 17.01 -18.17 6.07
C LYS A 263 16.55 -16.72 6.23
N ASN A 264 15.45 -16.36 5.59
CA ASN A 264 14.94 -14.99 5.57
C ASN A 264 14.53 -14.55 6.99
N LYS A 265 14.87 -13.31 7.34
CA LYS A 265 14.57 -12.69 8.65
C LYS A 265 13.85 -11.34 8.51
N THR A 266 13.15 -11.11 7.40
CA THR A 266 12.52 -9.81 7.07
C THR A 266 11.09 -9.93 6.58
N LEU A 267 10.76 -11.01 5.87
CA LEU A 267 9.43 -11.25 5.34
C LEU A 267 8.45 -11.51 6.50
N THR A 268 7.34 -10.78 6.47
CA THR A 268 6.27 -10.85 7.48
C THR A 268 4.96 -11.37 6.89
N THR A 269 4.73 -11.14 5.61
CA THR A 269 3.52 -11.56 4.90
C THR A 269 3.90 -12.29 3.61
N LEU A 270 3.43 -13.53 3.50
CA LEU A 270 3.54 -14.34 2.29
C LEU A 270 2.14 -14.76 1.85
N ASN A 271 1.73 -14.29 0.67
CA ASN A 271 0.47 -14.70 0.07
C ASN A 271 0.68 -15.73 -1.04
N LEU A 272 0.09 -16.90 -0.84
CA LEU A 272 0.15 -18.07 -1.71
C LEU A 272 -1.25 -18.62 -2.04
N PHE A 273 -2.31 -17.81 -1.97
CA PHE A 273 -3.67 -18.29 -2.32
C PHE A 273 -3.70 -18.93 -3.72
N LYS A 274 -4.49 -19.99 -3.93
CA LYS A 274 -4.73 -20.65 -5.23
C LYS A 274 -3.47 -21.02 -6.03
N ASN A 275 -2.51 -21.69 -5.41
CA ASN A 275 -1.24 -22.08 -6.05
C ASN A 275 -1.06 -23.57 -6.33
N GLN A 276 -2.11 -24.38 -6.13
CA GLN A 276 -2.05 -25.84 -6.32
C GLN A 276 -1.02 -26.50 -5.38
N ILE A 277 -0.82 -25.93 -4.20
CA ILE A 277 0.05 -26.48 -3.16
C ILE A 277 -0.70 -27.64 -2.49
N GLY A 278 -0.15 -28.84 -2.62
CA GLY A 278 -0.65 -30.07 -2.04
C GLY A 278 -0.13 -30.31 -0.61
N VAL A 279 -0.35 -31.54 -0.13
CA VAL A 279 0.15 -32.01 1.17
C VAL A 279 1.67 -31.89 1.28
N SER A 280 2.42 -32.19 0.19
CA SER A 280 3.88 -32.15 0.21
C SER A 280 4.40 -30.73 0.38
N GLY A 281 3.90 -29.76 -0.40
CA GLY A 281 4.28 -28.36 -0.26
C GLY A 281 3.83 -27.77 1.07
N ALA A 282 2.66 -28.18 1.58
CA ALA A 282 2.21 -27.82 2.92
C ALA A 282 3.19 -28.30 4.02
N ASN A 283 3.72 -29.52 3.90
CA ASN A 283 4.71 -30.05 4.84
C ASN A 283 6.01 -29.21 4.82
N HIS A 284 6.53 -28.89 3.63
CA HIS A 284 7.72 -28.04 3.51
C HIS A 284 7.52 -26.66 4.16
N LEU A 285 6.40 -25.99 3.86
CA LEU A 285 6.05 -24.71 4.48
C LEU A 285 5.89 -24.83 6.00
N ALA A 286 5.26 -25.89 6.49
CA ALA A 286 5.12 -26.15 7.92
C ALA A 286 6.47 -26.34 8.62
N ILE A 287 7.40 -27.10 8.02
CA ILE A 287 8.76 -27.28 8.54
C ILE A 287 9.49 -25.94 8.64
N ALA A 288 9.41 -25.12 7.60
CA ALA A 288 10.02 -23.79 7.61
C ALA A 288 9.43 -22.89 8.71
N LEU A 289 8.12 -22.98 8.96
CA LEU A 289 7.44 -22.22 10.02
C LEU A 289 7.90 -22.59 11.43
N GLU A 290 8.32 -23.83 11.70
CA GLU A 290 8.71 -24.26 13.05
C GLU A 290 9.78 -23.34 13.68
N ASN A 291 10.72 -22.88 12.85
CA ASN A 291 11.86 -22.06 13.27
C ASN A 291 11.88 -20.66 12.63
N ASN A 292 10.91 -20.35 11.77
CA ASN A 292 10.78 -18.99 11.26
C ASN A 292 10.23 -18.08 12.36
N THR A 293 10.93 -16.97 12.61
CA THR A 293 10.62 -16.05 13.70
C THR A 293 10.13 -14.68 13.21
N THR A 294 9.80 -14.54 11.92
CA THR A 294 9.48 -13.23 11.32
C THR A 294 8.16 -13.21 10.58
N LEU A 295 7.74 -14.35 10.01
CA LEU A 295 6.48 -14.47 9.31
C LEU A 295 5.33 -14.39 10.31
N LYS A 296 4.42 -13.45 10.04
CA LYS A 296 3.22 -13.17 10.81
C LYS A 296 1.97 -13.63 10.08
N THR A 297 1.96 -13.50 8.75
CA THR A 297 0.80 -13.83 7.91
C THR A 297 1.20 -14.80 6.83
N LEU A 298 0.54 -15.96 6.81
CA LEU A 298 0.62 -16.93 5.73
C LEU A 298 -0.77 -17.17 5.16
N GLU A 299 -0.96 -16.77 3.90
CA GLU A 299 -2.22 -16.97 3.19
C GLU A 299 -2.09 -18.10 2.17
N LEU A 300 -2.92 -19.12 2.30
CA LEU A 300 -2.91 -20.35 1.52
C LEU A 300 -4.33 -20.73 1.06
N GLU A 301 -5.27 -19.78 1.05
CA GLU A 301 -6.66 -20.04 0.62
C GLU A 301 -6.70 -20.69 -0.78
N GLY A 302 -7.49 -21.76 -0.96
CA GLY A 302 -7.74 -22.32 -2.29
C GLY A 302 -6.62 -23.20 -2.83
N ASN A 303 -5.83 -23.83 -1.96
CA ASN A 303 -4.83 -24.84 -2.31
C ASN A 303 -5.40 -26.27 -2.08
N GLN A 304 -4.55 -27.28 -2.06
CA GLN A 304 -4.87 -28.71 -1.91
C GLN A 304 -4.20 -29.28 -0.66
N ILE A 305 -4.22 -28.52 0.45
CA ILE A 305 -3.51 -28.87 1.69
C ILE A 305 -4.08 -30.15 2.32
N GLU A 306 -5.39 -30.35 2.23
CA GLU A 306 -6.12 -31.50 2.80
C GLU A 306 -5.89 -31.67 4.32
N THR A 307 -6.40 -32.78 4.87
CA THR A 307 -6.31 -33.08 6.30
C THR A 307 -4.87 -33.31 6.77
N LEU A 308 -4.03 -33.96 5.96
CA LEU A 308 -2.63 -34.22 6.32
C LEU A 308 -1.81 -32.93 6.33
N GLY A 309 -2.00 -32.03 5.35
CA GLY A 309 -1.37 -30.72 5.37
C GLY A 309 -1.80 -29.88 6.58
N ALA A 310 -3.08 -29.94 6.97
CA ALA A 310 -3.55 -29.31 8.20
C ALA A 310 -2.86 -29.88 9.46
N GLN A 311 -2.59 -31.19 9.49
CA GLN A 311 -1.81 -31.82 10.57
C GLN A 311 -0.37 -31.30 10.61
N HIS A 312 0.29 -31.13 9.45
CA HIS A 312 1.62 -30.54 9.38
C HIS A 312 1.65 -29.12 9.95
N PHE A 313 0.70 -28.26 9.55
CA PHE A 313 0.59 -26.92 10.12
C PHE A 313 0.27 -26.95 11.61
N ALA A 314 -0.59 -27.84 12.08
CA ALA A 314 -0.84 -28.00 13.52
C ALA A 314 0.44 -28.34 14.30
N ASN A 315 1.29 -29.24 13.77
CA ASN A 315 2.58 -29.55 14.39
C ASN A 315 3.51 -28.34 14.41
N ALA A 316 3.56 -27.59 13.32
CA ALA A 316 4.36 -26.37 13.26
C ALA A 316 3.88 -25.30 14.23
N LEU A 317 2.57 -25.09 14.36
CA LEU A 317 1.97 -24.13 15.29
C LEU A 317 2.28 -24.46 16.76
N ARG A 318 2.51 -25.73 17.13
CA ARG A 318 2.93 -26.05 18.51
C ARG A 318 4.32 -25.53 18.85
N LYS A 319 5.17 -25.29 17.84
CA LYS A 319 6.57 -24.82 17.99
C LYS A 319 6.72 -23.35 17.64
N ASN A 320 6.00 -22.90 16.61
CA ASN A 320 6.05 -21.53 16.14
C ASN A 320 5.46 -20.59 17.21
N THR A 321 6.10 -19.44 17.38
CA THR A 321 5.72 -18.44 18.39
C THR A 321 5.49 -17.06 17.79
N THR A 322 5.34 -16.97 16.46
CA THR A 322 5.36 -15.69 15.73
C THR A 322 4.21 -15.51 14.76
N LEU A 323 3.63 -16.59 14.23
CA LEU A 323 2.54 -16.51 13.27
C LEU A 323 1.28 -15.96 13.94
N GLU A 324 0.68 -14.94 13.34
CA GLU A 324 -0.49 -14.23 13.84
C GLU A 324 -1.74 -14.58 13.02
N ILE A 325 -1.56 -14.82 11.71
CA ILE A 325 -2.64 -15.10 10.76
C ILE A 325 -2.27 -16.31 9.89
N LEU A 326 -3.13 -17.32 9.91
CA LEU A 326 -3.06 -18.46 9.01
C LEU A 326 -4.40 -18.60 8.26
N ASP A 327 -4.37 -18.37 6.95
CA ASP A 327 -5.55 -18.55 6.09
C ASP A 327 -5.41 -19.82 5.25
N ILE A 328 -6.12 -20.87 5.63
CA ILE A 328 -6.16 -22.15 4.92
C ILE A 328 -7.59 -22.49 4.48
N ARG A 329 -8.42 -21.47 4.22
CA ARG A 329 -9.77 -21.68 3.68
C ARG A 329 -9.73 -22.40 2.33
N SER A 330 -10.80 -23.13 2.01
CA SER A 330 -10.96 -23.75 0.68
C SER A 330 -9.83 -24.75 0.33
N ASN A 331 -9.41 -25.59 1.28
CA ASN A 331 -8.27 -26.52 1.15
C ASN A 331 -8.61 -28.02 1.29
N GLY A 332 -9.89 -28.39 1.29
CA GLY A 332 -10.29 -29.79 1.48
C GLY A 332 -10.02 -30.35 2.88
N ILE A 333 -9.97 -29.49 3.91
CA ILE A 333 -9.72 -29.90 5.29
C ILE A 333 -11.01 -30.49 5.88
N CYS A 334 -10.96 -31.74 6.33
CA CYS A 334 -12.10 -32.38 7.00
C CYS A 334 -12.10 -32.08 8.52
N LYS A 335 -13.10 -32.61 9.23
CA LYS A 335 -13.25 -32.47 10.69
C LYS A 335 -11.99 -32.87 11.48
N ASP A 336 -11.25 -33.88 11.03
CA ASP A 336 -10.04 -34.35 11.72
C ASP A 336 -8.90 -33.33 11.58
N GLY A 337 -8.80 -32.68 10.41
CA GLY A 337 -7.84 -31.60 10.19
C GLY A 337 -8.14 -30.37 11.05
N VAL A 338 -9.43 -30.05 11.21
CA VAL A 338 -9.86 -28.99 12.15
C VAL A 338 -9.50 -29.36 13.58
N GLN A 339 -9.65 -30.62 13.99
CA GLN A 339 -9.28 -31.08 15.33
C GLN A 339 -7.77 -30.92 15.58
N TYR A 340 -6.90 -31.31 14.65
CA TYR A 340 -5.46 -31.12 14.80
C TYR A 340 -5.08 -29.67 15.03
N LEU A 341 -5.69 -28.76 14.26
CA LEU A 341 -5.45 -27.32 14.38
C LEU A 341 -5.98 -26.78 15.71
N ALA A 342 -7.19 -27.17 16.12
CA ALA A 342 -7.76 -26.79 17.41
C ALA A 342 -6.87 -27.21 18.59
N ASP A 343 -6.30 -28.41 18.55
CA ASP A 343 -5.36 -28.89 19.58
C ASP A 343 -4.07 -28.05 19.61
N ALA A 344 -3.58 -27.60 18.45
CA ALA A 344 -2.41 -26.73 18.39
C ALA A 344 -2.69 -25.33 18.97
N LEU A 345 -3.92 -24.81 18.83
CA LEU A 345 -4.30 -23.51 19.39
C LEU A 345 -4.30 -23.46 20.91
N GLN A 346 -4.41 -24.62 21.59
CA GLN A 346 -4.35 -24.67 23.06
C GLN A 346 -2.98 -24.22 23.60
N VAL A 347 -1.93 -24.32 22.79
CA VAL A 347 -0.55 -23.96 23.18
C VAL A 347 0.00 -22.77 22.41
N HIS A 348 -0.52 -22.47 21.23
CA HIS A 348 -0.03 -21.37 20.41
C HIS A 348 -0.52 -20.01 20.99
N THR A 349 0.40 -19.10 21.30
CA THR A 349 0.07 -17.87 22.04
C THR A 349 -0.07 -16.60 21.19
N LYS A 350 0.30 -16.63 19.90
CA LYS A 350 0.27 -15.46 19.00
C LYS A 350 -0.78 -15.48 17.89
N LEU A 351 -1.36 -16.63 17.56
CA LEU A 351 -2.30 -16.74 16.46
C LEU A 351 -3.60 -16.05 16.86
N THR A 352 -3.97 -15.02 16.11
CA THR A 352 -5.18 -14.20 16.35
C THR A 352 -6.27 -14.46 15.33
N ASP A 353 -5.91 -14.96 14.14
CA ASP A 353 -6.85 -15.23 13.07
C ASP A 353 -6.49 -16.55 12.36
N LEU A 354 -7.27 -17.60 12.62
CA LEU A 354 -7.21 -18.88 11.91
C LEU A 354 -8.44 -19.03 11.03
N ARG A 355 -8.26 -18.98 9.71
CA ARG A 355 -9.37 -19.05 8.74
C ARG A 355 -9.41 -20.43 8.09
N LEU A 356 -10.47 -21.19 8.37
CA LEU A 356 -10.61 -22.60 7.93
C LEU A 356 -11.72 -22.84 6.89
N ASN A 357 -12.83 -22.10 6.96
CA ASN A 357 -14.00 -22.30 6.10
C ASN A 357 -14.39 -21.02 5.35
N ARG A 358 -15.05 -21.16 4.18
CA ARG A 358 -15.86 -20.06 3.64
C ARG A 358 -16.98 -19.79 4.64
N GLN A 359 -17.12 -18.53 5.06
CA GLN A 359 -18.35 -18.06 5.71
C GLN A 359 -19.49 -18.23 4.69
N THR A 360 -20.21 -19.35 4.70
CA THR A 360 -21.51 -19.45 4.06
C THR A 360 -22.50 -18.66 4.90
N ARG A 361 -22.55 -17.34 4.71
CA ARG A 361 -23.69 -16.55 5.16
C ARG A 361 -24.91 -17.03 4.35
N GLY A 362 -25.79 -17.80 4.98
CA GLY A 362 -27.13 -18.11 4.48
C GLY A 362 -27.35 -19.53 3.96
N MET A 363 -27.28 -20.52 4.83
CA MET A 363 -28.14 -21.71 4.77
C MET A 363 -28.53 -22.09 6.20
N ASP A 364 -29.48 -21.34 6.76
CA ASP A 364 -30.26 -21.80 7.90
C ASP A 364 -31.72 -21.96 7.44
N SER A 365 -32.33 -23.02 7.94
CA SER A 365 -33.75 -23.40 7.89
C SER A 365 -34.31 -23.95 6.57
N THR A 366 -34.22 -25.27 6.41
CA THR A 366 -35.43 -26.10 6.18
C THR A 366 -35.19 -27.55 6.64
N THR A 367 -35.86 -27.89 7.75
CA THR A 367 -36.56 -29.16 7.98
C THR A 367 -35.74 -30.44 8.14
N TYR A 368 -35.41 -30.78 9.39
CA TYR A 368 -35.62 -32.14 9.89
C TYR A 368 -36.59 -32.06 11.06
N GLN A 369 -37.89 -32.16 10.74
CA GLN A 369 -38.89 -32.64 11.69
C GLN A 369 -38.80 -34.17 11.73
N GLN A 370 -38.80 -34.68 12.96
CA GLN A 370 -39.37 -35.94 13.43
C GLN A 370 -39.90 -36.90 12.35
N THR A 371 -39.31 -38.10 12.29
CA THR A 371 -39.95 -39.39 12.64
C THR A 371 -38.89 -40.39 13.01
#